data_AF-A0A133U9G4-F1
#
_entry.id   AF-A0A133U9G4-F1
#
_cell.length_a   1.000
_cell.length_b   1.000
_cell.length_c   1.000
_cell.angle_alpha   90.00
_cell.angle_beta   90.00
_cell.angle_gamma   90.00
#
_symmetry.space_group_name_H-M   'P 1'
#
loop_
_entity.id
_entity.type
_entity.pdbx_description
1 polymer ?
#
loop_
_entity_poly.entity_id
_entity_poly.type
_entity_poly.pdbx_seq_one_letter_code
_entity_poly.pdbx_strand_id
1 'polypeptide(L)'
;MKVVKRPEERIGRLSRLTLAVLAAFFIAEAFIVQLFEDGLISQKVLTVLLALPVEEAIKGGIASLFGVLCLAPLIRGKDLKFEPITWAVLAGIFSGVLFALAESLMQGESLLALGAGLYTHSIWAVGVGIGCWLLVLYGDKTFLIGAYPVAVAGQKEKACLRPGFEPTNPYGTAPSTKLLEKVSSKEQGKVSFSEKTIDKFLNRLKAAGRSDMRIKRLKYGLKKLGKAVNWNCDINDITEYLNNRREEVSTRTLADEIQIIKQFFKDLGIQWIDRIKKPKVRKQKPKIIKKEDIQDFIEELSTADVEKKYFYRAKTAVILSAVSGMRPWEIYRLEWENINIENRTIRLPAEKTKTKEERIVIFNQEAKRHLDKLKELFPSQPFSTKTIYLLTGDMKPKPELKLKHCRKYFSQTWDREGLPTSIKEMLVGHFGSVDLRNYNGQSAEDLKEIYDKANIKVLEESDSSE
;
A
#
# COMPACT_ATOMS: atom_id res chain seq x y z
N MET A 1 15.79 -8.24 33.26
CA MET A 1 14.32 -8.21 33.43
C MET A 1 13.80 -6.85 32.99
N LYS A 2 12.99 -6.78 31.92
CA LYS A 2 12.29 -5.54 31.53
C LYS A 2 10.83 -5.68 31.96
N VAL A 3 10.39 -4.76 32.83
CA VAL A 3 9.04 -4.69 33.37
C VAL A 3 8.06 -4.44 32.22
N VAL A 4 7.17 -5.41 31.98
CA VAL A 4 6.03 -5.28 31.07
C VAL A 4 4.94 -4.51 31.82
N LYS A 5 4.56 -3.33 31.31
CA LYS A 5 3.45 -2.55 31.87
C LYS A 5 2.12 -3.33 31.75
N ARG A 6 1.32 -3.32 32.82
CA ARG A 6 0.05 -4.05 32.93
C ARG A 6 -1.04 -3.50 32.00
N PRO A 7 -2.00 -4.35 31.56
CA PRO A 7 -3.10 -3.99 30.65
C PRO A 7 -4.12 -2.98 31.21
N GLU A 8 -4.07 -2.66 32.50
CA GLU A 8 -5.02 -1.76 33.17
C GLU A 8 -4.90 -0.29 32.71
N GLU A 9 -3.71 0.17 32.26
CA GLU A 9 -3.54 1.55 31.74
C GLU A 9 -4.22 1.79 30.38
N ARG A 10 -4.55 0.74 29.60
CA ARG A 10 -5.22 0.90 28.28
C ARG A 10 -6.73 1.05 28.39
N ILE A 11 -7.35 0.49 29.42
CA ILE A 11 -8.81 0.51 29.61
C ILE A 11 -9.28 1.91 30.04
N GLY A 12 -8.45 2.66 30.80
CA GLY A 12 -8.78 4.02 31.25
C GLY A 12 -8.71 5.13 30.18
N ARG A 13 -8.02 4.91 29.04
CA ARG A 13 -8.00 5.90 27.94
C ARG A 13 -9.21 5.79 27.01
N LEU A 14 -9.70 4.58 26.79
CA LEU A 14 -10.91 4.36 26.00
C LEU A 14 -12.14 4.93 26.72
N SER A 15 -12.23 4.81 28.04
CA SER A 15 -13.37 5.35 28.79
C SER A 15 -13.45 6.88 28.75
N ARG A 16 -12.32 7.59 28.86
CA ARG A 16 -12.29 9.07 28.82
C ARG A 16 -12.68 9.64 27.47
N LEU A 17 -12.28 8.98 26.37
CA LEU A 17 -12.67 9.40 25.02
C LEU A 17 -14.16 9.19 24.78
N THR A 18 -14.71 8.04 25.21
CA THR A 18 -16.15 7.77 25.11
C THR A 18 -16.96 8.76 25.93
N LEU A 19 -16.52 9.10 27.14
CA LEU A 19 -17.16 10.12 27.99
C LEU A 19 -17.11 11.52 27.34
N ALA A 20 -16.00 11.91 26.72
CA ALA A 20 -15.89 13.20 26.03
C ALA A 20 -16.80 13.27 24.80
N VAL A 21 -16.94 12.18 24.03
CA VAL A 21 -17.84 12.11 22.88
C VAL A 21 -19.30 12.19 23.31
N LEU A 22 -19.68 11.49 24.38
CA LEU A 22 -21.04 11.57 24.94
C LEU A 22 -21.34 12.98 25.47
N ALA A 23 -20.40 13.61 26.18
CA ALA A 23 -20.58 14.98 26.67
C ALA A 23 -20.76 16.00 25.52
N ALA A 24 -19.95 15.90 24.46
CA ALA A 24 -20.10 16.76 23.28
C ALA A 24 -21.45 16.56 22.57
N PHE A 25 -21.96 15.33 22.55
CA PHE A 25 -23.27 15.02 21.99
C PHE A 25 -24.40 15.68 22.78
N PHE A 26 -24.42 15.55 24.12
CA PHE A 26 -25.44 16.20 24.96
C PHE A 26 -25.37 17.73 24.89
N ILE A 27 -24.17 18.32 24.79
CA ILE A 27 -24.02 19.77 24.61
C ILE A 27 -24.61 20.20 23.25
N ALA A 28 -24.38 19.43 22.19
CA ALA A 28 -24.94 19.72 20.88
C ALA A 28 -26.47 19.62 20.88
N GLU A 29 -27.05 18.61 21.52
CA GLU A 29 -28.51 18.48 21.68
C GLU A 29 -29.10 19.66 22.45
N ALA A 30 -28.52 20.02 23.60
CA ALA A 30 -28.99 21.15 24.41
C ALA A 30 -28.93 22.47 23.62
N PHE A 31 -27.86 22.68 22.84
CA PHE A 31 -27.73 23.87 22.00
C PHE A 31 -28.77 23.90 20.87
N ILE A 32 -29.05 22.76 20.24
CA ILE A 32 -30.09 22.65 19.20
C ILE A 32 -31.48 22.96 19.78
N VAL A 33 -31.78 22.48 21.00
CA VAL A 33 -33.02 22.80 21.70
C VAL A 33 -33.11 24.30 22.03
N GLN A 34 -32.02 24.92 22.50
CA GLN A 34 -31.99 26.36 22.78
C GLN A 34 -32.24 27.18 21.51
N LEU A 35 -31.61 26.83 20.38
CA LEU A 35 -31.85 27.51 19.10
C LEU A 35 -33.32 27.41 18.64
N PHE A 36 -34.02 26.33 19.02
CA PHE A 36 -35.44 26.18 18.74
C PHE A 36 -36.29 27.07 19.65
N GLU A 37 -35.99 27.10 20.96
CA GLU A 37 -36.68 27.98 21.91
C GLU A 37 -36.50 29.47 21.56
N ASP A 38 -35.33 29.84 21.06
CA ASP A 38 -35.02 31.19 20.58
C ASP A 38 -35.68 31.52 19.21
N GLY A 39 -36.41 30.57 18.61
CA GLY A 39 -37.11 30.73 17.34
C GLY A 39 -36.21 30.75 16.10
N LEU A 40 -34.92 30.40 16.26
CA LEU A 40 -33.91 30.44 15.19
C LEU A 40 -34.00 29.24 14.25
N ILE A 41 -34.58 28.12 14.69
CA ILE A 41 -34.86 26.96 13.85
C ILE A 41 -36.32 26.53 13.99
N SER A 42 -36.93 26.02 12.90
CA SER A 42 -38.32 25.56 12.95
C SER A 42 -38.45 24.14 13.51
N GLN A 43 -39.65 23.79 13.99
CA GLN A 43 -39.96 22.46 14.56
C GLN A 43 -39.60 21.31 13.61
N LYS A 44 -39.72 21.51 12.29
CA LYS A 44 -39.33 20.52 11.27
C LYS A 44 -37.83 20.27 11.26
N VAL A 45 -37.01 21.30 11.45
CA VAL A 45 -35.54 21.20 11.51
C VAL A 45 -35.12 20.49 12.78
N LEU A 46 -35.71 20.88 13.91
CA LEU A 46 -35.46 20.24 15.22
C LEU A 46 -35.73 18.73 15.16
N THR A 47 -36.85 18.34 14.55
CA THR A 47 -37.24 16.93 14.45
C THR A 47 -36.25 16.11 13.61
N VAL A 48 -35.72 16.68 12.52
CA VAL A 48 -34.72 16.00 11.68
C VAL A 48 -33.38 15.88 12.40
N LEU A 49 -32.96 16.92 13.13
CA LEU A 49 -31.69 16.92 13.86
C LEU A 49 -31.68 15.94 15.04
N LEU A 50 -32.79 15.84 15.78
CA LEU A 50 -32.93 14.91 16.91
C LEU A 50 -33.18 13.46 16.48
N ALA A 51 -33.59 13.20 15.23
CA ALA A 51 -33.86 11.86 14.72
C ALA A 51 -32.60 11.11 14.22
N LEU A 52 -31.41 11.67 14.34
CA LEU A 52 -30.17 11.02 13.89
C LEU A 52 -29.74 9.91 14.88
N PRO A 53 -29.56 8.65 14.41
CA PRO A 53 -29.29 7.52 15.30
C PRO A 53 -27.87 7.58 15.90
N VAL A 54 -27.80 7.77 17.21
CA VAL A 54 -26.57 7.86 18.02
C VAL A 54 -25.71 6.59 17.93
N GLU A 55 -26.34 5.43 17.77
CA GLU A 55 -25.63 4.13 17.71
C GLU A 55 -24.72 3.99 16.48
N GLU A 56 -25.04 4.61 15.34
CA GLU A 56 -24.19 4.53 14.14
C GLU A 56 -22.98 5.47 14.24
N ALA A 57 -23.16 6.65 14.85
CA ALA A 57 -22.09 7.61 15.09
C ALA A 57 -21.02 7.09 16.07
N ILE A 58 -21.44 6.32 17.09
CA ILE A 58 -20.53 5.72 18.07
C ILE A 58 -19.74 4.54 17.46
N LYS A 59 -20.37 3.74 16.58
CA LYS A 59 -19.71 2.59 15.93
C LYS A 59 -18.71 3.00 14.85
N GLY A 60 -18.89 4.14 14.19
CA GLY A 60 -18.03 4.60 13.09
C GLY A 60 -16.90 5.57 13.46
N GLY A 61 -16.84 6.05 14.71
CA GLY A 61 -15.88 7.06 15.16
C GLY A 61 -16.04 8.41 14.43
N ILE A 62 -15.11 9.36 14.66
CA ILE A 62 -15.15 10.75 14.15
C ILE A 62 -15.40 10.84 12.62
N ALA A 63 -15.00 9.82 11.86
CA ALA A 63 -15.22 9.75 10.42
C ALA A 63 -16.70 9.58 10.02
N SER A 64 -17.53 8.98 10.89
CA SER A 64 -18.97 8.80 10.63
C SER A 64 -19.78 10.08 10.84
N LEU A 65 -19.38 10.96 11.77
CA LEU A 65 -19.98 12.29 11.93
C LEU A 65 -19.80 13.14 10.66
N PHE A 66 -18.62 13.05 10.04
CA PHE A 66 -18.35 13.67 8.74
C PHE A 66 -19.16 13.03 7.62
N GLY A 67 -19.38 11.71 7.67
CA GLY A 67 -20.22 10.97 6.73
C GLY A 67 -21.69 11.38 6.77
N VAL A 68 -22.26 11.58 7.97
CA VAL A 68 -23.65 12.03 8.14
C VAL A 68 -23.84 13.47 7.59
N LEU A 69 -22.84 14.34 7.75
CA LEU A 69 -22.83 15.69 7.17
C LEU A 69 -22.58 15.69 5.64
N CYS A 70 -21.74 14.80 5.14
CA CYS A 70 -21.48 14.63 3.70
C CYS A 70 -22.62 13.90 2.96
N LEU A 71 -23.56 13.27 3.67
CA LEU A 71 -24.78 12.67 3.12
C LEU A 71 -25.95 13.66 3.04
N ALA A 72 -25.85 14.85 3.63
CA ALA A 72 -26.87 15.90 3.51
C ALA A 72 -27.21 16.29 2.05
N PRO A 73 -26.27 16.28 1.07
CA PRO A 73 -26.60 16.47 -0.34
C PRO A 73 -27.39 15.32 -0.98
N LEU A 74 -27.40 14.12 -0.38
CA LEU A 74 -28.16 12.95 -0.84
C LEU A 74 -29.61 12.92 -0.32
N ILE A 75 -29.96 13.77 0.65
CA ILE A 75 -31.35 13.96 1.14
C ILE A 75 -32.10 15.00 0.26
N ARG A 76 -31.58 15.34 -0.92
CA ARG A 76 -32.29 16.14 -1.95
C ARG A 76 -33.57 15.49 -2.49
N GLY A 77 -33.84 14.23 -2.15
CA GLY A 77 -35.04 13.49 -2.56
C GLY A 77 -36.30 13.73 -1.72
N LYS A 78 -36.26 14.59 -0.69
CA LYS A 78 -37.45 14.98 0.07
C LYS A 78 -37.51 16.50 0.18
N ASP A 79 -38.67 17.08 -0.14
CA ASP A 79 -38.96 18.52 -0.27
C ASP A 79 -38.64 19.38 0.96
N LEU A 80 -37.36 19.58 1.25
CA LEU A 80 -36.87 20.52 2.26
C LEU A 80 -35.87 21.47 1.60
N LYS A 81 -36.37 22.63 1.16
CA LYS A 81 -35.55 23.73 0.68
C LYS A 81 -34.97 24.48 1.88
N PHE A 82 -33.68 24.30 2.13
CA PHE A 82 -32.93 25.18 3.02
C PHE A 82 -32.19 26.22 2.20
N GLU A 83 -32.25 27.48 2.62
CA GLU A 83 -31.46 28.57 2.06
C GLU A 83 -29.96 28.25 2.25
N PRO A 84 -29.08 28.50 1.25
CA PRO A 84 -27.64 28.23 1.34
C PRO A 84 -26.96 28.85 2.57
N ILE A 85 -27.53 29.95 3.07
CA ILE A 85 -27.07 30.67 4.26
C ILE A 85 -27.15 29.78 5.51
N THR A 86 -28.21 28.99 5.65
CA THR A 86 -28.42 28.13 6.83
C THR A 86 -27.36 27.03 6.92
N TRP A 87 -26.98 26.44 5.78
CA TRP A 87 -25.94 25.41 5.74
C TRP A 87 -24.54 25.97 6.04
N ALA A 88 -24.23 27.16 5.54
CA ALA A 88 -22.95 27.82 5.80
C ALA A 88 -22.80 28.20 7.28
N VAL A 89 -23.86 28.70 7.90
CA VAL A 89 -23.88 29.03 9.34
C VAL A 89 -23.67 27.77 10.19
N LEU A 90 -24.37 26.67 9.89
CA LEU A 90 -24.21 25.41 10.59
C LEU A 90 -22.79 24.84 10.45
N ALA A 91 -22.20 24.90 9.26
CA ALA A 91 -20.82 24.45 9.03
C ALA A 91 -19.80 25.30 9.80
N GLY A 92 -20.01 26.62 9.87
CA GLY A 92 -19.15 27.54 10.63
C GLY A 92 -19.19 27.30 12.14
N ILE A 93 -20.39 27.12 12.71
CA ILE A 93 -20.57 26.80 14.14
C ILE A 93 -19.89 25.47 14.45
N PHE A 94 -20.09 24.44 13.63
CA PHE A 94 -19.54 23.11 13.86
C PHE A 94 -18.00 23.09 13.78
N SER A 95 -17.43 23.82 12.81
CA SER A 95 -15.98 24.01 12.68
C SER A 95 -15.38 24.70 13.91
N GLY A 96 -16.03 25.76 14.41
CA GLY A 96 -15.57 26.49 15.59
C GLY A 96 -15.59 25.63 16.87
N VAL A 97 -16.65 24.84 17.05
CA VAL A 97 -16.77 23.91 18.19
C VAL A 97 -15.72 22.81 18.12
N LEU A 98 -15.47 22.24 16.94
CA LEU A 98 -14.45 21.20 16.76
C LEU A 98 -13.03 21.72 17.04
N PHE A 99 -12.75 22.96 16.60
CA PHE A 99 -11.44 23.59 16.81
C PHE A 99 -11.20 23.90 18.29
N ALA A 100 -12.19 24.48 18.98
CA ALA A 100 -12.10 24.75 20.42
C ALA A 100 -11.93 23.47 21.26
N LEU A 101 -12.68 22.40 20.92
CA LEU A 101 -12.52 21.10 21.57
C LEU A 101 -11.12 20.50 21.34
N ALA A 102 -10.57 20.62 20.14
CA ALA A 102 -9.23 20.12 19.83
C ALA A 102 -8.14 20.90 20.58
N GLU A 103 -8.29 22.22 20.70
CA GLU A 103 -7.35 23.09 21.40
C GLU A 103 -7.37 22.84 22.92
N SER A 104 -8.55 22.79 23.56
CA SER A 104 -8.66 22.48 24.99
C SER A 104 -8.20 21.06 25.34
N LEU A 105 -8.41 20.08 24.44
CA LEU A 105 -7.86 18.72 24.61
C LEU A 105 -6.33 18.69 24.55
N MET A 106 -5.71 19.56 23.75
CA MET A 106 -4.25 19.69 23.71
C MET A 106 -3.69 20.42 24.93
N GLN A 107 -4.46 21.33 25.53
CA GLN A 107 -4.04 22.12 26.69
C GLN A 107 -4.35 21.45 28.04
N GLY A 108 -5.18 20.38 28.05
CA GLY A 108 -5.45 19.58 29.25
C GLY A 108 -6.37 20.27 30.25
N GLU A 109 -7.22 21.18 29.79
CA GLU A 109 -8.10 21.99 30.63
C GLU A 109 -9.28 21.19 31.21
N SER A 110 -9.84 21.69 32.33
CA SER A 110 -11.00 21.08 32.97
C SER A 110 -12.29 21.37 32.19
N LEU A 111 -13.28 20.47 32.29
CA LEU A 111 -14.57 20.56 31.58
C LEU A 111 -15.35 21.86 31.86
N LEU A 112 -15.13 22.51 33.01
CA LEU A 112 -15.74 23.80 33.36
C LEU A 112 -15.15 24.98 32.57
N ALA A 113 -13.86 24.93 32.20
CA ALA A 113 -13.21 25.96 31.38
C ALA A 113 -13.66 25.89 29.89
N LEU A 114 -13.94 24.68 29.41
CA LEU A 114 -14.46 24.41 28.06
C LEU A 114 -15.79 25.11 27.77
N GLY A 115 -16.68 25.21 28.77
CA GLY A 115 -17.99 25.88 28.61
C GLY A 115 -17.87 27.38 28.36
N ALA A 116 -16.93 28.06 29.01
CA ALA A 116 -16.74 29.50 28.86
C ALA A 116 -15.99 29.87 27.56
N GLY A 117 -15.07 29.02 27.10
CA GLY A 117 -14.35 29.20 25.83
C GLY A 117 -15.23 29.02 24.59
N LEU A 118 -16.14 28.04 24.61
CA LEU A 118 -17.06 27.77 23.49
C LEU A 118 -18.03 28.93 23.22
N TYR A 119 -18.44 29.67 24.25
CA TYR A 119 -19.37 30.80 24.11
C TYR A 119 -18.70 32.04 23.48
N THR A 120 -17.42 32.28 23.78
CA THR A 120 -16.68 33.45 23.25
C THR A 120 -16.21 33.24 21.80
N HIS A 121 -15.85 32.01 21.42
CA HIS A 121 -15.40 31.71 20.05
C HIS A 121 -16.54 31.57 19.03
N SER A 122 -17.74 31.17 19.45
CA SER A 122 -18.92 31.11 18.57
C SER A 122 -19.37 32.51 18.13
N ILE A 123 -19.31 33.51 19.01
CA ILE A 123 -19.60 34.92 18.68
C ILE A 123 -18.56 35.49 17.70
N TRP A 124 -17.28 35.14 17.88
CA TRP A 124 -16.19 35.62 17.02
C TRP A 124 -16.24 35.02 15.61
N ALA A 125 -16.58 33.73 15.49
CA ALA A 125 -16.69 33.04 14.20
C ALA A 125 -17.84 33.59 13.33
N VAL A 126 -18.97 33.99 13.94
CA VAL A 126 -20.08 34.64 13.23
C VAL A 126 -19.67 36.02 12.72
N GLY A 127 -18.91 36.79 13.51
CA GLY A 127 -18.41 38.11 13.10
C GLY A 127 -17.43 38.07 11.92
N VAL A 128 -16.50 37.12 11.91
CA VAL A 128 -15.50 36.96 10.83
C VAL A 128 -16.14 36.45 9.53
N GLY A 129 -17.13 35.56 9.63
CA GLY A 129 -17.88 35.06 8.47
C GLY A 129 -18.61 36.15 7.69
N ILE A 130 -19.16 37.15 8.38
CA ILE A 130 -19.86 38.29 7.77
C ILE A 130 -18.87 39.27 7.13
N GLY A 131 -17.70 39.50 7.73
CA GLY A 131 -16.67 40.41 7.21
C GLY A 131 -16.01 39.95 5.91
N CYS A 132 -15.76 38.65 5.74
CA CYS A 132 -15.15 38.10 4.52
C CYS A 132 -16.07 38.17 3.30
N TRP A 133 -17.39 38.24 3.48
CA TRP A 133 -18.35 38.30 2.38
C TRP A 133 -18.51 39.71 1.79
N LEU A 134 -18.37 40.76 2.61
CA LEU A 134 -18.38 42.15 2.15
C LEU A 134 -17.19 42.50 1.23
N LEU A 135 -16.08 41.77 1.36
CA LEU A 135 -14.89 41.92 0.50
C LEU A 135 -15.03 41.24 -0.88
N VAL A 136 -15.91 40.25 -1.03
CA VAL A 136 -16.10 39.52 -2.29
C VAL A 136 -17.07 40.25 -3.24
N LEU A 137 -17.95 41.11 -2.72
CA LEU A 137 -18.92 41.86 -3.53
C LEU A 137 -18.35 43.15 -4.16
N TYR A 138 -17.08 43.51 -3.92
CA TYR A 138 -16.51 44.79 -4.37
C TYR A 138 -15.31 44.72 -5.33
N GLY A 139 -14.94 43.53 -5.82
CA GLY A 139 -13.71 43.32 -6.60
C GLY A 139 -13.95 42.86 -8.04
N ASP A 140 -14.53 43.69 -8.90
CA ASP A 140 -14.81 43.35 -10.30
C ASP A 140 -13.95 44.19 -11.25
N LYS A 141 -12.76 43.70 -11.63
CA LYS A 141 -12.03 44.11 -12.86
C LYS A 141 -11.21 42.97 -13.46
N THR A 142 -11.59 42.63 -14.69
CA THR A 142 -11.01 41.71 -15.66
C THR A 142 -9.59 42.07 -16.11
N PHE A 143 -8.74 41.06 -16.33
CA PHE A 143 -7.56 41.15 -17.20
C PHE A 143 -7.39 39.87 -18.04
N LEU A 144 -7.32 40.06 -19.36
CA LEU A 144 -7.14 39.07 -20.43
C LEU A 144 -5.68 39.09 -20.92
N ILE A 145 -5.01 37.94 -20.97
CA ILE A 145 -3.75 37.68 -21.69
C ILE A 145 -3.82 36.19 -22.08
N GLY A 146 -3.55 35.66 -23.28
CA GLY A 146 -2.98 36.13 -24.54
C GLY A 146 -2.55 34.84 -25.28
N ALA A 147 -2.98 34.64 -26.52
CA ALA A 147 -2.82 33.40 -27.28
C ALA A 147 -1.38 33.19 -27.81
N TYR A 148 -0.96 31.92 -27.91
CA TYR A 148 0.30 31.48 -28.57
C TYR A 148 0.02 30.87 -29.96
N PRO A 149 0.87 31.10 -30.98
CA PRO A 149 0.72 30.47 -32.28
C PRO A 149 1.44 29.11 -32.39
N VAL A 150 0.79 28.19 -33.10
CA VAL A 150 1.26 26.85 -33.49
C VAL A 150 2.16 26.96 -34.72
N ALA A 151 3.38 26.43 -34.65
CA ALA A 151 4.28 26.29 -35.79
C ALA A 151 4.26 24.86 -36.34
N VAL A 152 3.99 24.74 -37.63
CA VAL A 152 4.03 23.52 -38.45
C VAL A 152 5.47 23.29 -38.91
N ALA A 153 6.00 22.07 -38.71
CA ALA A 153 7.28 21.65 -39.27
C ALA A 153 7.13 20.31 -39.99
N GLY A 154 7.46 20.32 -41.27
CA GLY A 154 7.33 19.21 -42.21
C GLY A 154 8.43 18.15 -42.15
N GLN A 155 8.11 17.03 -42.78
CA GLN A 155 8.88 15.80 -42.95
C GLN A 155 10.27 15.99 -43.56
N LYS A 156 11.23 15.17 -43.10
CA LYS A 156 12.26 14.55 -43.96
C LYS A 156 12.57 13.14 -43.46
N GLU A 157 12.20 12.14 -44.24
CA GLU A 157 12.65 10.76 -44.13
C GLU A 157 14.14 10.67 -44.50
N LYS A 158 14.93 9.96 -43.69
CA LYS A 158 16.22 9.41 -44.09
C LYS A 158 16.34 7.97 -43.60
N ALA A 159 16.41 7.06 -44.56
CA ALA A 159 16.78 5.67 -44.37
C ALA A 159 18.23 5.58 -43.84
N CYS A 160 18.45 4.82 -42.78
CA CYS A 160 19.76 4.39 -42.32
C CYS A 160 19.86 2.86 -42.40
N LEU A 161 20.60 2.40 -43.40
CA LEU A 161 21.15 1.06 -43.52
C LEU A 161 22.09 0.77 -42.34
N ARG A 162 22.00 -0.41 -41.73
CA ARG A 162 22.92 -0.86 -40.66
C ARG A 162 24.19 -1.45 -41.28
N PRO A 163 25.40 -1.00 -40.92
CA PRO A 163 26.63 -1.72 -41.21
C PRO A 163 26.87 -2.81 -40.15
N GLY A 164 27.54 -3.87 -40.60
CA GLY A 164 27.79 -5.13 -39.89
C GLY A 164 28.52 -5.00 -38.56
N PHE A 165 28.25 -5.98 -37.69
CA PHE A 165 28.87 -6.17 -36.39
C PHE A 165 30.15 -7.01 -36.59
N GLU A 166 31.33 -6.40 -36.46
CA GLU A 166 32.58 -7.14 -36.26
C GLU A 166 32.75 -7.51 -34.78
N PRO A 167 33.24 -8.72 -34.45
CA PRO A 167 33.44 -9.15 -33.07
C PRO A 167 34.69 -8.50 -32.46
N THR A 168 34.51 -7.61 -31.48
CA THR A 168 35.62 -7.07 -30.69
C THR A 168 36.17 -8.10 -29.70
N ASN A 169 37.47 -8.35 -29.81
CA ASN A 169 38.37 -9.11 -28.94
C ASN A 169 38.08 -8.97 -27.42
N PRO A 170 37.92 -10.08 -26.66
CA PRO A 170 37.55 -10.07 -25.25
C PRO A 170 38.70 -9.78 -24.26
N TYR A 171 39.93 -9.54 -24.74
CA TYR A 171 41.07 -9.25 -23.87
C TYR A 171 41.52 -7.79 -24.01
N GLY A 172 40.76 -6.91 -23.34
CA GLY A 172 41.14 -5.51 -23.16
C GLY A 172 42.43 -5.40 -22.34
N THR A 173 43.42 -4.74 -22.94
CA THR A 173 44.65 -4.27 -22.31
C THR A 173 44.33 -3.40 -21.08
N ALA A 174 45.17 -3.51 -20.04
CA ALA A 174 45.05 -2.75 -18.81
C ALA A 174 44.96 -1.24 -19.10
N PRO A 175 44.07 -0.49 -18.41
CA PRO A 175 43.94 0.94 -18.63
C PRO A 175 45.25 1.63 -18.29
N SER A 176 45.72 2.49 -19.20
CA SER A 176 46.96 3.24 -19.06
C SER A 176 46.92 4.09 -17.78
N THR A 177 47.95 3.91 -16.95
CA THR A 177 48.17 4.57 -15.66
C THR A 177 48.11 6.10 -15.74
N LYS A 178 48.32 6.69 -16.92
CA LYS A 178 48.30 8.14 -17.17
C LYS A 178 46.91 8.80 -17.14
N LEU A 179 45.81 8.03 -17.26
CA LEU A 179 44.44 8.60 -17.19
C LEU A 179 43.90 8.68 -15.75
N LEU A 180 44.56 8.03 -14.79
CA LEU A 180 44.17 8.06 -13.38
C LEU A 180 44.77 9.25 -12.61
N GLU A 181 45.86 9.85 -13.09
CA GLU A 181 46.54 10.94 -12.36
C GLU A 181 45.90 12.34 -12.60
N LYS A 182 45.20 12.57 -13.72
CA LYS A 182 44.70 13.91 -14.08
C LYS A 182 43.32 14.30 -13.52
N VAL A 183 42.66 13.43 -12.75
CA VAL A 183 41.38 13.73 -12.04
C VAL A 183 41.61 13.98 -10.53
N SER A 184 42.87 13.98 -10.09
CA SER A 184 43.24 13.74 -8.69
C SER A 184 42.97 14.88 -7.69
N SER A 185 42.86 16.15 -8.08
CA SER A 185 42.94 17.24 -7.09
C SER A 185 41.61 17.89 -6.64
N LYS A 186 40.46 17.57 -7.24
CA LYS A 186 39.15 18.20 -6.88
C LYS A 186 38.09 17.27 -6.27
N GLU A 187 38.31 15.96 -6.24
CA GLU A 187 37.26 14.98 -5.88
C GLU A 187 37.50 14.22 -4.55
N GLN A 188 38.54 14.53 -3.78
CA GLN A 188 38.94 13.77 -2.58
C GLN A 188 38.62 14.48 -1.25
N GLY A 189 37.71 15.45 -1.26
CA GLY A 189 37.24 16.05 -0.01
C GLY A 189 36.40 15.05 0.78
N LYS A 190 36.68 14.91 2.09
CA LYS A 190 35.75 14.24 3.00
C LYS A 190 34.40 14.95 2.92
N VAL A 191 33.33 14.15 2.87
CA VAL A 191 31.96 14.67 2.81
C VAL A 191 31.32 14.47 4.17
N SER A 192 30.91 15.58 4.77
CA SER A 192 30.12 15.58 5.99
C SER A 192 28.63 15.50 5.66
N PHE A 193 27.89 14.71 6.44
CA PHE A 193 26.43 14.64 6.38
C PHE A 193 25.88 14.52 7.80
N SER A 194 24.56 14.61 7.99
CA SER A 194 23.95 14.52 9.31
C SER A 194 22.65 13.74 9.26
N GLU A 195 22.07 13.44 10.43
CA GLU A 195 20.71 12.90 10.49
C GLU A 195 19.69 13.80 9.78
N LYS A 196 19.85 15.13 9.88
CA LYS A 196 19.00 16.09 9.17
C LYS A 196 19.14 15.95 7.65
N THR A 197 20.36 15.71 7.15
CA THR A 197 20.62 15.46 5.72
C THR A 197 19.91 14.19 5.25
N ILE A 198 19.98 13.12 6.05
CA ILE A 198 19.25 11.86 5.77
C ILE A 198 17.75 12.13 5.75
N ASP A 199 17.20 12.80 6.74
CA ASP A 199 15.75 13.04 6.81
C ASP A 199 15.25 13.91 5.65
N LYS A 200 16.02 14.91 5.20
CA LYS A 200 15.72 15.67 3.97
C LYS A 200 15.67 14.77 2.73
N PHE A 201 16.63 13.86 2.56
CA PHE A 201 16.64 12.88 1.48
C PHE A 201 15.43 11.94 1.53
N LEU A 202 15.11 11.42 2.72
CA LEU A 202 13.98 10.52 2.92
C LEU A 202 12.63 11.22 2.67
N ASN A 203 12.50 12.50 3.05
CA ASN A 203 11.31 13.29 2.78
C ASN A 203 11.10 13.51 1.28
N ARG A 204 12.16 13.79 0.50
CA ARG A 204 12.06 13.85 -0.97
C ARG A 204 11.58 12.53 -1.56
N LEU A 205 12.15 11.41 -1.11
CA LEU A 205 11.72 10.09 -1.59
C LEU A 205 10.28 9.76 -1.19
N LYS A 206 9.86 10.18 0.01
CA LYS A 206 8.48 10.01 0.47
C LYS A 206 7.51 10.84 -0.38
N ALA A 207 7.85 12.11 -0.66
CA ALA A 207 7.09 12.98 -1.55
C ALA A 207 7.00 12.41 -2.98
N ALA A 208 8.04 11.73 -3.44
CA ALA A 208 8.05 10.98 -4.71
C ALA A 208 7.27 9.65 -4.67
N GLY A 209 6.47 9.39 -3.63
CA GLY A 209 5.60 8.22 -3.52
C GLY A 209 6.32 6.90 -3.18
N ARG A 210 7.52 6.94 -2.58
CA ARG A 210 8.19 5.71 -2.11
C ARG A 210 7.50 5.17 -0.85
N SER A 211 7.41 3.84 -0.75
CA SER A 211 6.75 3.17 0.37
C SER A 211 7.45 3.40 1.71
N ASP A 212 6.67 3.52 2.80
CA ASP A 212 7.19 3.75 4.15
C ASP A 212 8.18 2.66 4.60
N MET A 213 7.94 1.41 4.20
CA MET A 213 8.87 0.30 4.50
C MET A 213 10.23 0.50 3.80
N ARG A 214 10.25 1.03 2.57
CA ARG A 214 11.50 1.38 1.88
C ARG A 214 12.18 2.55 2.58
N ILE A 215 11.44 3.59 2.95
CA ILE A 215 11.95 4.75 3.70
C ILE A 215 12.57 4.31 5.03
N LYS A 216 11.89 3.46 5.81
CA LYS A 216 12.41 2.92 7.07
C LYS A 216 13.70 2.13 6.88
N ARG A 217 13.78 1.30 5.84
CA ARG A 217 15.00 0.54 5.50
C ARG A 217 16.16 1.46 5.12
N LEU A 218 15.90 2.48 4.31
CA LEU A 218 16.89 3.50 3.95
C LEU A 218 17.41 4.23 5.19
N LYS A 219 16.51 4.71 6.05
CA LYS A 219 16.85 5.39 7.30
C LYS A 219 17.77 4.54 8.18
N TYR A 220 17.41 3.28 8.39
CA TYR A 220 18.22 2.37 9.20
C TYR A 220 19.62 2.16 8.62
N GLY A 221 19.71 1.85 7.30
CA GLY A 221 20.99 1.64 6.63
C GLY A 221 21.90 2.86 6.66
N LEU A 222 21.34 4.05 6.39
CA LEU A 222 22.10 5.30 6.37
C LEU A 222 22.51 5.77 7.77
N LYS A 223 21.67 5.59 8.79
CA LYS A 223 22.07 5.85 10.19
C LYS A 223 23.17 4.91 10.66
N LYS A 224 23.12 3.63 10.26
CA LYS A 224 24.18 2.67 10.56
C LYS A 224 25.50 3.10 9.93
N LEU A 225 25.49 3.49 8.65
CA LEU A 225 26.68 4.07 7.99
C LEU A 225 27.17 5.32 8.72
N GLY A 226 26.29 6.30 8.97
CA GLY A 226 26.65 7.57 9.60
C GLY A 226 27.34 7.40 10.94
N LYS A 227 26.88 6.46 11.78
CA LYS A 227 27.55 6.10 13.03
C LYS A 227 28.93 5.49 12.82
N ALA A 228 29.10 4.63 11.82
CA ALA A 228 30.36 3.95 11.57
C ALA A 228 31.46 4.90 11.03
N VAL A 229 31.08 5.86 10.20
CA VAL A 229 32.01 6.84 9.61
C VAL A 229 32.03 8.18 10.35
N ASN A 230 31.47 8.23 11.56
CA ASN A 230 31.34 9.47 12.34
C ASN A 230 30.80 10.66 11.53
N TRP A 231 29.83 10.39 10.65
CA TRP A 231 29.13 11.37 9.83
C TRP A 231 30.02 12.17 8.85
N ASN A 232 31.26 11.72 8.63
CA ASN A 232 32.21 12.37 7.75
C ASN A 232 33.06 11.31 7.03
N CYS A 233 32.88 11.16 5.71
CA CYS A 233 33.52 10.07 4.98
C CYS A 233 34.05 10.47 3.60
N ASP A 234 35.10 9.77 3.18
CA ASP A 234 35.54 9.68 1.79
C ASP A 234 35.33 8.25 1.22
N ILE A 235 35.91 7.99 0.06
CA ILE A 235 35.84 6.68 -0.59
C ILE A 235 36.52 5.57 0.21
N ASN A 236 37.58 5.87 0.94
CA ASN A 236 38.33 4.90 1.74
C ASN A 236 37.52 4.54 2.98
N ASP A 237 36.97 5.53 3.68
CA ASP A 237 36.10 5.33 4.85
C ASP A 237 34.89 4.43 4.49
N ILE A 238 34.26 4.64 3.32
CA ILE A 238 33.17 3.78 2.86
C ILE A 238 33.68 2.39 2.47
N THR A 239 34.85 2.29 1.84
CA THR A 239 35.42 0.99 1.45
C THR A 239 35.74 0.14 2.67
N GLU A 240 36.32 0.73 3.70
CA GLU A 240 36.59 0.09 4.99
C GLU A 240 35.29 -0.37 5.64
N TYR A 241 34.28 0.50 5.74
CA TYR A 241 32.95 0.12 6.24
C TYR A 241 32.38 -1.09 5.48
N LEU A 242 32.46 -1.08 4.14
CA LEU A 242 31.92 -2.17 3.32
C LEU A 242 32.71 -3.48 3.45
N ASN A 243 34.02 -3.42 3.69
CA ASN A 243 34.85 -4.60 3.95
C ASN A 243 34.48 -5.24 5.29
N ASN A 244 34.34 -4.45 6.35
CA ASN A 244 33.87 -4.95 7.65
C ASN A 244 32.47 -5.58 7.52
N ARG A 245 31.57 -4.93 6.78
CA ARG A 245 30.23 -5.48 6.51
C ARG A 245 30.24 -6.77 5.69
N ARG A 246 31.24 -6.99 4.84
CA ARG A 246 31.34 -8.21 4.02
C ARG A 246 31.52 -9.46 4.88
N GLU A 247 32.20 -9.33 6.01
CA GLU A 247 32.43 -10.43 6.95
C GLU A 247 31.16 -10.72 7.77
N GLU A 248 30.36 -9.69 8.06
CA GLU A 248 29.16 -9.79 8.90
C GLU A 248 27.89 -10.23 8.15
N VAL A 249 27.79 -9.99 6.83
CA VAL A 249 26.54 -10.25 6.08
C VAL A 249 26.72 -10.91 4.73
N SER A 250 25.64 -11.56 4.27
CA SER A 250 25.58 -12.15 2.94
C SER A 250 25.88 -11.14 1.82
N THR A 251 26.42 -11.64 0.70
CA THR A 251 26.68 -10.85 -0.51
C THR A 251 25.44 -10.11 -1.02
N ARG A 252 24.24 -10.70 -0.84
CA ARG A 252 22.98 -10.08 -1.24
C ARG A 252 22.67 -8.85 -0.37
N THR A 253 22.84 -8.98 0.94
CA THR A 253 22.64 -7.89 1.90
C THR A 253 23.65 -6.77 1.65
N LEU A 254 24.92 -7.11 1.45
CA LEU A 254 25.96 -6.14 1.11
C LEU A 254 25.63 -5.38 -0.19
N ALA A 255 25.17 -6.08 -1.23
CA ALA A 255 24.76 -5.44 -2.49
C ALA A 255 23.58 -4.48 -2.32
N ASP A 256 22.64 -4.79 -1.41
CA ASP A 256 21.51 -3.91 -1.06
C ASP A 256 21.99 -2.69 -0.26
N GLU A 257 22.90 -2.87 0.71
CA GLU A 257 23.51 -1.75 1.46
C GLU A 257 24.28 -0.81 0.54
N ILE A 258 25.12 -1.34 -0.35
CA ILE A 258 25.82 -0.54 -1.38
C ILE A 258 24.81 0.24 -2.23
N GLN A 259 23.69 -0.36 -2.64
CA GLN A 259 22.67 0.35 -3.40
C GLN A 259 22.06 1.52 -2.62
N ILE A 260 21.83 1.36 -1.31
CA ILE A 260 21.30 2.41 -0.44
C ILE A 260 22.30 3.57 -0.36
N ILE A 261 23.58 3.26 -0.12
CA ILE A 261 24.66 4.23 -0.03
C ILE A 261 24.81 4.98 -1.35
N LYS A 262 24.92 4.27 -2.48
CA LYS A 262 24.99 4.89 -3.82
C LYS A 262 23.81 5.81 -4.09
N GLN A 263 22.59 5.39 -3.74
CA GLN A 263 21.40 6.20 -3.96
C GLN A 263 21.46 7.52 -3.17
N PHE A 264 21.92 7.48 -1.91
CA PHE A 264 22.03 8.65 -1.05
C PHE A 264 23.13 9.61 -1.51
N PHE A 265 24.34 9.13 -1.73
CA PHE A 265 25.46 9.98 -2.13
C PHE A 265 25.27 10.60 -3.52
N LYS A 266 24.62 9.89 -4.46
CA LYS A 266 24.24 10.48 -5.75
C LYS A 266 23.24 11.62 -5.62
N ASP A 267 22.28 11.50 -4.71
CA ASP A 267 21.30 12.57 -4.44
C ASP A 267 21.97 13.80 -3.77
N LEU A 268 23.13 13.62 -3.13
CA LEU A 268 24.00 14.71 -2.68
C LEU A 268 24.96 15.25 -3.76
N GLY A 269 24.91 14.72 -5.00
CA GLY A 269 25.79 15.14 -6.10
C GLY A 269 27.21 14.55 -6.06
N ILE A 270 27.45 13.55 -5.20
CA ILE A 270 28.78 13.00 -4.96
C ILE A 270 29.09 11.89 -5.97
N GLN A 271 30.00 12.18 -6.90
CA GLN A 271 30.28 11.32 -8.06
C GLN A 271 31.23 10.16 -7.77
N TRP A 272 32.18 10.33 -6.83
CA TRP A 272 33.17 9.29 -6.53
C TRP A 272 32.55 7.99 -6.03
N ILE A 273 31.30 8.02 -5.55
CA ILE A 273 30.55 6.83 -5.12
C ILE A 273 30.32 5.83 -6.27
N ASP A 274 30.42 6.26 -7.52
CA ASP A 274 30.25 5.37 -8.67
C ASP A 274 31.40 4.39 -8.87
N ARG A 275 32.58 4.70 -8.31
CA ARG A 275 33.74 3.80 -8.27
C ARG A 275 33.45 2.55 -7.42
N ILE A 276 32.54 2.65 -6.44
CA ILE A 276 32.11 1.51 -5.63
C ILE A 276 31.19 0.61 -6.46
N LYS A 277 31.68 -0.59 -6.77
CA LYS A 277 30.96 -1.62 -7.52
C LYS A 277 30.24 -2.57 -6.56
N LYS A 278 29.03 -2.97 -6.94
CA LYS A 278 28.29 -4.00 -6.21
C LYS A 278 28.94 -5.38 -6.45
N PRO A 279 28.96 -6.25 -5.43
CA PRO A 279 29.41 -7.62 -5.64
C PRO A 279 28.44 -8.36 -6.56
N LYS A 280 28.97 -9.26 -7.39
CA LYS A 280 28.15 -10.16 -8.21
C LYS A 280 27.46 -11.15 -7.27
N VAL A 281 26.13 -11.06 -7.17
CA VAL A 281 25.32 -12.04 -6.42
C VAL A 281 25.11 -13.26 -7.31
N ARG A 282 25.55 -14.43 -6.86
CA ARG A 282 25.30 -15.70 -7.58
C ARG A 282 23.78 -15.88 -7.73
N LYS A 283 23.30 -16.03 -8.96
CA LYS A 283 21.92 -16.39 -9.24
C LYS A 283 21.80 -17.91 -9.12
N GLN A 284 20.96 -18.38 -8.21
CA GLN A 284 20.64 -19.81 -8.13
C GLN A 284 19.68 -20.17 -9.26
N LYS A 285 19.83 -21.39 -9.79
CA LYS A 285 18.83 -21.94 -10.71
C LYS A 285 17.49 -22.06 -9.95
N PRO A 286 16.35 -21.75 -10.60
CA PRO A 286 15.05 -21.94 -9.96
C PRO A 286 14.84 -23.40 -9.55
N LYS A 287 14.36 -23.64 -8.31
CA LYS A 287 13.88 -24.98 -7.88
C LYS A 287 12.79 -25.47 -8.84
N ILE A 288 12.95 -26.70 -9.34
CA ILE A 288 11.92 -27.42 -10.11
C ILE A 288 10.91 -27.96 -9.11
N ILE A 289 9.63 -27.73 -9.36
CA ILE A 289 8.52 -28.18 -8.53
C ILE A 289 7.64 -29.09 -9.40
N LYS A 290 7.33 -30.27 -8.89
CA LYS A 290 6.45 -31.27 -9.51
C LYS A 290 5.10 -31.33 -8.78
N LYS A 291 4.19 -32.19 -9.25
CA LYS A 291 2.85 -32.35 -8.66
C LYS A 291 2.96 -32.99 -7.27
N GLU A 292 3.82 -33.99 -7.16
CA GLU A 292 4.07 -34.76 -5.94
C GLU A 292 4.59 -33.84 -4.83
N ASP A 293 5.51 -32.93 -5.14
CA ASP A 293 6.00 -31.89 -4.22
C ASP A 293 4.85 -31.07 -3.58
N ILE A 294 3.80 -30.76 -4.34
CA ILE A 294 2.64 -29.99 -3.83
C ILE A 294 1.75 -30.88 -2.97
N GLN A 295 1.58 -32.15 -3.34
CA GLN A 295 0.79 -33.13 -2.58
C GLN A 295 1.46 -33.41 -1.24
N ASP A 296 2.76 -33.67 -1.23
CA ASP A 296 3.58 -33.84 -0.03
C ASP A 296 3.48 -32.60 0.87
N PHE A 297 3.50 -31.40 0.29
CA PHE A 297 3.33 -30.18 1.09
C PHE A 297 1.92 -30.09 1.71
N ILE A 298 0.87 -30.53 1.04
CA ILE A 298 -0.48 -30.58 1.63
C ILE A 298 -0.52 -31.60 2.77
N GLU A 299 0.13 -32.76 2.59
CA GLU A 299 0.19 -33.81 3.60
C GLU A 299 1.01 -33.36 4.82
N GLU A 300 2.15 -32.71 4.63
CA GLU A 300 2.91 -32.10 5.73
C GLU A 300 2.03 -31.15 6.54
N LEU A 301 1.23 -30.30 5.89
CA LEU A 301 0.32 -29.38 6.59
C LEU A 301 -0.80 -30.10 7.35
N SER A 302 -1.15 -31.34 7.00
CA SER A 302 -2.17 -32.15 7.67
C SER A 302 -1.73 -32.54 9.09
N THR A 303 -0.42 -32.65 9.31
CA THR A 303 0.20 -33.01 10.59
C THR A 303 0.20 -31.89 11.63
N ALA A 304 -0.17 -30.67 11.25
CA ALA A 304 -0.21 -29.54 12.18
C ALA A 304 -1.33 -29.72 13.20
N ASP A 305 -1.02 -29.48 14.48
CA ASP A 305 -1.98 -29.51 15.59
C ASP A 305 -2.88 -28.28 15.58
N VAL A 306 -3.85 -28.28 14.67
CA VAL A 306 -4.83 -27.21 14.47
C VAL A 306 -6.20 -27.78 14.15
N GLU A 307 -7.26 -27.02 14.41
CA GLU A 307 -8.60 -27.44 13.99
C GLU A 307 -8.66 -27.73 12.48
N LYS A 308 -9.36 -28.80 12.09
CA LYS A 308 -9.50 -29.25 10.70
C LYS A 308 -9.90 -28.13 9.73
N LYS A 309 -10.73 -27.17 10.17
CA LYS A 309 -11.13 -26.01 9.35
C LYS A 309 -9.95 -25.12 8.96
N TYR A 310 -8.98 -24.90 9.85
CA TYR A 310 -7.80 -24.07 9.55
C TYR A 310 -6.81 -24.78 8.63
N PHE A 311 -6.65 -26.09 8.80
CA PHE A 311 -5.95 -26.92 7.81
C PHE A 311 -6.63 -26.82 6.45
N TYR A 312 -7.95 -26.98 6.38
CA TYR A 312 -8.70 -26.89 5.12
C TYR A 312 -8.52 -25.53 4.42
N ARG A 313 -8.48 -24.44 5.19
CA ARG A 313 -8.16 -23.10 4.68
C ARG A 313 -6.73 -23.02 4.11
N ALA A 314 -5.75 -23.62 4.77
CA ALA A 314 -4.37 -23.68 4.27
C ALA A 314 -4.26 -24.54 3.01
N LYS A 315 -4.87 -25.73 2.99
CA LYS A 315 -4.98 -26.62 1.83
C LYS A 315 -5.58 -25.88 0.63
N THR A 316 -6.70 -25.18 0.84
CA THR A 316 -7.36 -24.40 -0.22
C THR A 316 -6.46 -23.29 -0.76
N ALA A 317 -5.68 -22.61 0.10
CA ALA A 317 -4.70 -21.61 -0.34
C ALA A 317 -3.58 -22.22 -1.20
N VAL A 318 -3.08 -23.41 -0.83
CA VAL A 318 -2.05 -24.14 -1.59
C VAL A 318 -2.58 -24.53 -2.97
N ILE A 319 -3.76 -25.16 -3.03
CA ILE A 319 -4.41 -25.58 -4.28
C ILE A 319 -4.65 -24.36 -5.16
N LEU A 320 -5.30 -23.32 -4.63
CA LEU A 320 -5.57 -22.10 -5.39
C LEU A 320 -4.27 -21.49 -5.94
N SER A 321 -3.20 -21.41 -5.15
CA SER A 321 -1.91 -20.89 -5.63
C SER A 321 -1.27 -21.76 -6.71
N ALA A 322 -1.40 -23.07 -6.61
CA ALA A 322 -0.82 -24.04 -7.53
C ALA A 322 -1.54 -24.09 -8.88
N VAL A 323 -2.85 -23.86 -8.90
CA VAL A 323 -3.65 -23.92 -10.14
C VAL A 323 -3.87 -22.57 -10.80
N SER A 324 -3.81 -21.46 -10.07
CA SER A 324 -4.04 -20.11 -10.63
C SER A 324 -2.77 -19.27 -10.79
N GLY A 325 -1.67 -19.71 -10.18
CA GLY A 325 -0.43 -18.95 -10.18
C GLY A 325 -0.47 -17.66 -9.37
N MET A 326 -1.47 -17.41 -8.51
CA MET A 326 -1.53 -16.20 -7.68
C MET A 326 -0.33 -16.04 -6.73
N ARG A 327 0.01 -14.78 -6.39
CA ARG A 327 1.04 -14.49 -5.37
C ARG A 327 0.47 -14.76 -3.98
N PRO A 328 1.31 -15.18 -3.00
CA PRO A 328 0.87 -15.39 -1.62
C PRO A 328 0.10 -14.20 -1.02
N TRP A 329 0.59 -12.98 -1.24
CA TRP A 329 -0.05 -11.76 -0.74
C TRP A 329 -1.37 -11.40 -1.44
N GLU A 330 -1.59 -11.87 -2.66
CA GLU A 330 -2.88 -11.69 -3.36
C GLU A 330 -3.92 -12.62 -2.76
N ILE A 331 -3.55 -13.88 -2.48
CA ILE A 331 -4.41 -14.87 -1.80
C ILE A 331 -4.78 -14.39 -0.39
N TYR A 332 -3.80 -13.94 0.38
CA TYR A 332 -4.00 -13.49 1.77
C TYR A 332 -4.85 -12.23 1.94
N ARG A 333 -5.14 -11.49 0.86
CA ARG A 333 -5.96 -10.27 0.86
C ARG A 333 -7.25 -10.43 0.07
N LEU A 334 -7.55 -11.66 -0.34
CA LEU A 334 -8.73 -11.94 -1.12
C LEU A 334 -9.98 -11.80 -0.25
N GLU A 335 -11.01 -11.18 -0.81
CA GLU A 335 -12.34 -11.03 -0.22
C GLU A 335 -13.32 -11.85 -1.06
N TRP A 336 -14.38 -12.35 -0.43
CA TRP A 336 -15.39 -13.16 -1.14
C TRP A 336 -16.04 -12.41 -2.30
N GLU A 337 -16.21 -11.09 -2.18
CA GLU A 337 -16.71 -10.19 -3.23
C GLU A 337 -15.84 -10.17 -4.48
N ASN A 338 -14.56 -10.55 -4.36
CA ASN A 338 -13.63 -10.60 -5.48
C ASN A 338 -13.63 -11.97 -6.18
N ILE A 339 -14.37 -12.96 -5.67
CA ILE A 339 -14.39 -14.34 -6.17
C ILE A 339 -15.75 -14.63 -6.79
N ASN A 340 -15.77 -14.85 -8.10
CA ASN A 340 -16.93 -15.44 -8.77
C ASN A 340 -16.70 -16.96 -8.88
N ILE A 341 -17.22 -17.70 -7.91
CA ILE A 341 -17.00 -19.14 -7.80
C ILE A 341 -17.63 -19.89 -8.99
N GLU A 342 -18.82 -19.48 -9.43
CA GLU A 342 -19.51 -20.10 -10.55
C GLU A 342 -18.73 -19.97 -11.86
N ASN A 343 -18.25 -18.77 -12.16
CA ASN A 343 -17.50 -18.51 -13.40
C ASN A 343 -16.03 -18.92 -13.28
N ARG A 344 -15.59 -19.44 -12.13
CA ARG A 344 -14.20 -19.77 -11.82
C ARG A 344 -13.20 -18.64 -12.05
N THR A 345 -13.60 -17.42 -11.66
CA THR A 345 -12.79 -16.22 -11.83
C THR A 345 -12.59 -15.45 -10.53
N ILE A 346 -11.42 -14.80 -10.42
CA ILE A 346 -11.07 -13.88 -9.34
C ILE A 346 -10.68 -12.55 -9.96
N ARG A 347 -11.32 -11.47 -9.51
CA ARG A 347 -11.00 -10.11 -9.90
C ARG A 347 -9.99 -9.52 -8.91
N LEU A 348 -8.78 -9.24 -9.37
CA LEU A 348 -7.76 -8.56 -8.56
C LEU A 348 -7.74 -7.07 -8.90
N PRO A 349 -8.31 -6.20 -8.04
CA PRO A 349 -8.40 -4.77 -8.33
C PRO A 349 -7.02 -4.11 -8.29
N ALA A 350 -6.84 -3.07 -9.11
CA ALA A 350 -5.56 -2.39 -9.31
C ALA A 350 -4.93 -1.90 -7.99
N GLU A 351 -5.74 -1.45 -7.04
CA GLU A 351 -5.31 -0.95 -5.73
C GLU A 351 -4.63 -2.04 -4.90
N LYS A 352 -5.00 -3.32 -5.13
CA LYS A 352 -4.46 -4.48 -4.44
C LYS A 352 -3.26 -5.09 -5.18
N THR A 353 -2.99 -4.72 -6.44
CA THR A 353 -1.86 -5.26 -7.21
C THR A 353 -0.61 -4.38 -7.11
N LYS A 354 0.56 -5.01 -7.21
CA LYS A 354 1.84 -4.28 -7.17
C LYS A 354 2.04 -3.35 -8.39
N THR A 355 1.48 -3.73 -9.54
CA THR A 355 1.63 -2.99 -10.80
C THR A 355 0.58 -1.89 -10.99
N LYS A 356 -0.42 -1.80 -10.09
CA LYS A 356 -1.60 -0.94 -10.25
C LYS A 356 -2.39 -1.26 -11.52
N GLU A 357 -2.34 -2.51 -11.95
CA GLU A 357 -3.12 -3.03 -13.06
C GLU A 357 -4.11 -4.02 -12.49
N GLU A 358 -5.37 -3.85 -12.87
CA GLU A 358 -6.39 -4.84 -12.61
C GLU A 358 -6.07 -6.10 -13.42
N ARG A 359 -6.33 -7.29 -12.84
CA ARG A 359 -6.30 -8.51 -13.64
C ARG A 359 -7.32 -9.54 -13.19
N ILE A 360 -7.76 -10.33 -14.15
CA ILE A 360 -8.62 -11.48 -13.93
C ILE A 360 -7.73 -12.72 -13.78
N VAL A 361 -8.01 -13.50 -12.76
CA VAL A 361 -7.35 -14.77 -12.49
C VAL A 361 -8.36 -15.89 -12.69
N ILE A 362 -7.98 -16.91 -13.44
CA ILE A 362 -8.79 -18.10 -13.67
C ILE A 362 -8.31 -19.23 -12.75
N PHE A 363 -9.23 -20.08 -12.30
CA PHE A 363 -8.91 -21.29 -11.54
C PHE A 363 -9.71 -22.49 -12.04
N ASN A 364 -9.29 -23.71 -11.70
CA ASN A 364 -9.87 -24.97 -12.19
C ASN A 364 -11.09 -25.42 -11.35
N GLN A 365 -11.74 -26.51 -11.77
CA GLN A 365 -12.89 -27.08 -11.06
C GLN A 365 -12.54 -27.60 -9.65
N GLU A 366 -11.32 -28.12 -9.46
CA GLU A 366 -10.82 -28.57 -8.16
C GLU A 366 -10.82 -27.41 -7.15
N ALA A 367 -10.24 -26.26 -7.53
CA ALA A 367 -10.25 -25.07 -6.68
C ALA A 367 -11.66 -24.54 -6.43
N LYS A 368 -12.60 -24.67 -7.38
CA LYS A 368 -14.02 -24.33 -7.17
C LYS A 368 -14.60 -25.08 -5.97
N ARG A 369 -14.50 -26.42 -5.99
CA ARG A 369 -15.01 -27.29 -4.90
C ARG A 369 -14.41 -26.91 -3.54
N HIS A 370 -13.12 -26.60 -3.53
CA HIS A 370 -12.44 -26.16 -2.30
C HIS A 370 -12.90 -24.78 -1.81
N LEU A 371 -13.14 -23.84 -2.72
CA LEU A 371 -13.63 -22.50 -2.38
C LEU A 371 -15.08 -22.52 -1.87
N ASP A 372 -15.95 -23.36 -2.45
CA ASP A 372 -17.33 -23.52 -2.00
C ASP A 372 -17.38 -23.98 -0.53
N LYS A 373 -16.71 -25.09 -0.20
CA LYS A 373 -16.61 -25.58 1.17
C LYS A 373 -15.89 -24.60 2.10
N LEU A 374 -14.90 -23.86 1.59
CA LEU A 374 -14.22 -22.83 2.38
C LEU A 374 -15.17 -21.69 2.75
N LYS A 375 -16.10 -21.31 1.85
CA LYS A 375 -17.09 -20.27 2.09
C LYS A 375 -18.06 -20.63 3.20
N GLU A 376 -18.46 -21.90 3.27
CA GLU A 376 -19.26 -22.44 4.38
C GLU A 376 -18.51 -22.36 5.72
N LEU A 377 -17.23 -22.78 5.74
CA LEU A 377 -16.42 -22.80 6.96
C LEU A 377 -16.01 -21.40 7.43
N PHE A 378 -15.86 -20.44 6.51
CA PHE A 378 -15.38 -19.09 6.79
C PHE A 378 -16.12 -18.03 5.98
N PRO A 379 -17.39 -17.75 6.33
CA PRO A 379 -18.25 -16.85 5.55
C PRO A 379 -17.76 -15.40 5.51
N SER A 380 -16.99 -14.96 6.51
CA SER A 380 -16.50 -13.57 6.58
C SER A 380 -15.31 -13.29 5.66
N GLN A 381 -14.35 -14.22 5.58
CA GLN A 381 -13.14 -14.02 4.78
C GLN A 381 -12.52 -15.37 4.37
N PRO A 382 -12.12 -15.54 3.10
CA PRO A 382 -11.57 -16.81 2.62
C PRO A 382 -10.24 -17.13 3.31
N PHE A 383 -9.30 -16.19 3.33
CA PHE A 383 -7.95 -16.41 3.84
C PHE A 383 -7.57 -15.35 4.86
N SER A 384 -6.88 -15.77 5.92
CA SER A 384 -6.21 -14.85 6.83
C SER A 384 -4.85 -14.41 6.27
N THR A 385 -4.38 -13.22 6.67
CA THR A 385 -3.08 -12.66 6.27
C THR A 385 -1.86 -13.56 6.51
N LYS A 386 -1.98 -14.58 7.35
CA LYS A 386 -0.90 -15.48 7.73
C LYS A 386 -1.33 -16.95 7.78
N THR A 387 -2.38 -17.38 7.07
CA THR A 387 -2.95 -18.74 7.20
C THR A 387 -1.88 -19.84 7.24
N ILE A 388 -1.03 -19.93 6.21
CA ILE A 388 0.03 -20.95 6.14
C ILE A 388 1.17 -20.64 7.11
N TYR A 389 1.49 -19.37 7.33
CA TYR A 389 2.58 -18.99 8.24
C TYR A 389 2.26 -19.31 9.70
N LEU A 390 1.01 -19.15 10.13
CA LEU A 390 0.56 -19.52 11.47
C LEU A 390 0.57 -21.04 11.62
N LEU A 391 0.05 -21.76 10.63
CA LEU A 391 -0.01 -23.23 10.67
C LEU A 391 1.40 -23.86 10.68
N THR A 392 2.34 -23.31 9.90
CA THR A 392 3.73 -23.78 9.83
C THR A 392 4.66 -23.17 10.88
N GLY A 393 4.14 -22.30 11.75
CA GLY A 393 4.93 -21.60 12.76
C GLY A 393 5.55 -22.56 13.77
N ASP A 394 4.71 -23.50 14.24
CA ASP A 394 5.02 -24.42 15.34
C ASP A 394 5.41 -25.83 14.87
N MET A 395 5.28 -26.11 13.57
CA MET A 395 5.71 -27.39 12.97
C MET A 395 7.23 -27.60 13.10
N LYS A 396 7.60 -28.83 13.47
CA LYS A 396 8.99 -29.30 13.57
C LYS A 396 9.07 -30.72 12.97
N PRO A 397 9.76 -30.93 11.85
CA PRO A 397 10.48 -29.94 11.04
C PRO A 397 9.53 -28.95 10.34
N LYS A 398 10.09 -27.82 9.88
CA LYS A 398 9.33 -26.88 9.05
C LYS A 398 9.20 -27.44 7.64
N PRO A 399 8.05 -27.24 6.97
CA PRO A 399 7.89 -27.60 5.57
C PRO A 399 8.98 -27.02 4.69
N GLU A 400 9.51 -27.84 3.78
CA GLU A 400 10.52 -27.38 2.82
C GLU A 400 9.89 -26.42 1.81
N LEU A 401 8.64 -26.69 1.43
CA LEU A 401 7.88 -25.85 0.52
C LEU A 401 7.12 -24.73 1.23
N LYS A 402 6.80 -23.71 0.43
CA LYS A 402 6.11 -22.49 0.83
C LYS A 402 5.14 -22.14 -0.27
N LEU A 403 4.11 -21.35 0.04
CA LEU A 403 3.11 -20.93 -0.94
C LEU A 403 3.69 -20.29 -2.22
N LYS A 404 4.83 -19.58 -2.11
CA LYS A 404 5.53 -19.02 -3.28
C LYS A 404 6.05 -20.07 -4.28
N HIS A 405 6.21 -21.33 -3.85
CA HIS A 405 6.64 -22.44 -4.69
C HIS A 405 5.45 -23.03 -5.46
N CYS A 406 4.23 -23.00 -4.92
CA CYS A 406 3.00 -23.38 -5.63
C CYS A 406 2.81 -22.55 -6.91
N ARG A 407 3.04 -21.22 -6.83
CA ARG A 407 3.09 -20.36 -8.03
C ARG A 407 4.17 -20.76 -9.05
N LYS A 408 5.31 -21.30 -8.60
CA LYS A 408 6.35 -21.81 -9.52
C LYS A 408 5.88 -23.09 -10.19
N TYR A 409 5.23 -23.98 -9.46
CA TYR A 409 4.60 -25.17 -10.01
C TYR A 409 3.65 -24.78 -11.15
N PHE A 410 2.70 -23.86 -10.91
CA PHE A 410 1.81 -23.34 -11.96
C PHE A 410 2.58 -22.94 -13.23
N SER A 411 3.57 -22.06 -13.08
CA SER A 411 4.35 -21.55 -14.21
C SER A 411 5.13 -22.64 -14.94
N GLN A 412 5.68 -23.61 -14.21
CA GLN A 412 6.46 -24.70 -14.81
C GLN A 412 5.56 -25.72 -15.50
N THR A 413 4.41 -26.04 -14.92
CA THR A 413 3.40 -26.92 -15.54
C THR A 413 2.86 -26.28 -16.81
N TRP A 414 2.49 -25.00 -16.78
CA TRP A 414 2.07 -24.27 -17.99
C TRP A 414 3.08 -24.39 -19.14
N ASP A 415 4.37 -24.28 -18.83
CA ASP A 415 5.44 -24.40 -19.83
C ASP A 415 5.63 -25.85 -20.32
N ARG A 416 5.42 -26.85 -19.45
CA ARG A 416 5.47 -28.28 -19.82
C ARG A 416 4.33 -28.67 -20.76
N GLU A 417 3.15 -28.08 -20.56
CA GLU A 417 1.98 -28.29 -21.44
C GLU A 417 2.11 -27.55 -22.79
N GLY A 418 3.22 -26.85 -23.05
CA GLY A 418 3.46 -26.18 -24.33
C GLY A 418 2.53 -24.98 -24.59
N LEU A 419 1.95 -24.40 -23.55
CA LEU A 419 0.97 -23.32 -23.68
C LEU A 419 1.62 -21.95 -23.90
N PRO A 420 0.88 -20.97 -24.47
CA PRO A 420 1.45 -19.67 -24.79
C PRO A 420 2.00 -18.92 -23.57
N THR A 421 3.24 -18.47 -23.65
CA THR A 421 3.90 -17.72 -22.56
C THR A 421 3.23 -16.38 -22.27
N SER A 422 2.68 -15.72 -23.30
CA SER A 422 1.96 -14.45 -23.13
C SER A 422 0.73 -14.58 -22.21
N ILE A 423 -0.04 -15.67 -22.38
CA ILE A 423 -1.20 -15.97 -21.54
C ILE A 423 -0.77 -16.28 -20.10
N LYS A 424 0.28 -17.10 -19.92
CA LYS A 424 0.90 -17.35 -18.61
C LYS A 424 1.24 -16.04 -17.90
N GLU A 425 1.92 -15.13 -18.60
CA GLU A 425 2.35 -13.85 -18.05
C GLU A 425 1.15 -12.99 -17.64
N MET A 426 0.04 -12.99 -18.38
CA MET A 426 -1.19 -12.30 -17.99
C MET A 426 -1.82 -12.88 -16.72
N LEU A 427 -2.04 -14.21 -16.66
CA LEU A 427 -2.62 -14.89 -15.50
C LEU A 427 -1.78 -14.65 -14.22
N VAL A 428 -0.47 -14.74 -14.37
CA VAL A 428 0.53 -14.57 -13.31
C VAL A 428 0.73 -13.08 -12.96
N GLY A 429 0.28 -12.14 -13.79
CA GLY A 429 0.42 -10.70 -13.61
C GLY A 429 1.86 -10.23 -13.77
N HIS A 430 2.50 -10.64 -14.86
CA HIS A 430 3.83 -10.25 -15.32
C HIS A 430 3.73 -9.45 -16.64
N PHE A 431 3.23 -8.21 -16.57
CA PHE A 431 3.06 -7.33 -17.73
C PHE A 431 4.39 -6.67 -18.18
N GLY A 432 5.48 -7.44 -18.23
CA GLY A 432 6.82 -6.92 -18.48
C GLY A 432 7.01 -6.39 -19.90
N SER A 433 6.46 -7.06 -20.90
CA SER A 433 6.54 -6.67 -22.30
C SER A 433 5.56 -5.54 -22.63
N VAL A 434 5.95 -4.72 -23.62
CA VAL A 434 5.07 -3.68 -24.18
C VAL A 434 3.86 -4.33 -24.85
N ASP A 435 4.06 -5.49 -25.49
CA ASP A 435 3.01 -6.18 -26.23
C ASP A 435 1.86 -6.67 -25.34
N LEU A 436 2.18 -7.19 -24.16
CA LEU A 436 1.16 -7.61 -23.20
C LEU A 436 0.36 -6.44 -22.63
N ARG A 437 0.91 -5.22 -22.63
CA ARG A 437 0.23 -4.03 -22.13
C ARG A 437 -0.65 -3.37 -23.18
N ASN A 438 -0.23 -3.42 -24.44
CA ASN A 438 -0.84 -2.59 -25.50
C ASN A 438 -1.62 -3.38 -26.55
N TYR A 439 -1.30 -4.66 -26.77
CA TYR A 439 -1.82 -5.40 -27.92
C TYR A 439 -2.53 -6.71 -27.57
N ASN A 440 -2.31 -7.25 -26.37
CA ASN A 440 -2.90 -8.52 -25.95
C ASN A 440 -4.10 -8.33 -25.03
N GLY A 441 -5.20 -7.82 -25.60
CA GLY A 441 -6.49 -7.71 -24.90
C GLY A 441 -7.26 -9.03 -25.00
N GLN A 442 -7.03 -9.94 -24.06
CA GLN A 442 -7.83 -11.17 -23.94
C GLN A 442 -9.00 -10.93 -22.99
N SER A 443 -10.20 -11.39 -23.37
CA SER A 443 -11.34 -11.40 -22.46
C SER A 443 -11.17 -12.44 -21.34
N ALA A 444 -12.01 -12.39 -20.31
CA ALA A 444 -11.99 -13.39 -19.25
C ALA A 444 -12.32 -14.78 -19.80
N GLU A 445 -13.20 -14.82 -20.79
CA GLU A 445 -13.68 -16.00 -21.49
C GLU A 445 -12.57 -16.62 -22.33
N ASP A 446 -11.83 -15.82 -23.10
CA ASP A 446 -10.68 -16.29 -23.90
C ASP A 446 -9.58 -16.86 -22.98
N LEU A 447 -9.26 -16.13 -21.90
CA LEU A 447 -8.29 -16.59 -20.90
C LEU A 447 -8.72 -17.91 -20.27
N LYS A 448 -10.03 -18.06 -20.00
CA LYS A 448 -10.58 -19.27 -19.40
C LYS A 448 -10.55 -20.45 -20.38
N GLU A 449 -10.89 -20.24 -21.65
CA GLU A 449 -10.82 -21.29 -22.66
C GLU A 449 -9.38 -21.82 -22.83
N ILE A 450 -8.40 -20.92 -22.92
CA ILE A 450 -7.00 -21.30 -23.02
C ILE A 450 -6.51 -21.97 -21.74
N TYR A 451 -6.92 -21.46 -20.58
CA TYR A 451 -6.59 -22.06 -19.29
C TYR A 451 -7.15 -23.48 -19.14
N ASP A 452 -8.40 -23.72 -19.56
CA ASP A 452 -9.04 -25.03 -19.42
C ASP A 452 -8.35 -26.11 -20.26
N LYS A 453 -7.69 -25.74 -21.38
CA LYS A 453 -6.83 -26.64 -22.17
C LYS A 453 -5.60 -27.12 -21.40
N ALA A 454 -5.16 -26.39 -20.37
CA ALA A 454 -4.00 -26.74 -19.56
C ALA A 454 -4.25 -27.93 -18.63
N ASN A 455 -5.52 -28.20 -18.29
CA ASN A 455 -5.94 -29.27 -17.37
C ASN A 455 -5.06 -29.40 -16.10
N ILE A 456 -4.61 -28.27 -15.54
CA ILE A 456 -3.74 -28.26 -14.36
C ILE A 456 -4.55 -28.72 -13.15
N LYS A 457 -4.17 -29.84 -12.55
CA LYS A 457 -4.77 -30.42 -11.33
C LYS A 457 -3.69 -30.79 -10.31
N VAL A 458 -3.98 -30.61 -9.02
CA VAL A 458 -3.05 -30.97 -7.95
C VAL A 458 -3.42 -32.31 -7.33
N LEU A 459 -4.67 -32.48 -6.98
CA LEU A 459 -5.19 -33.73 -6.40
C LEU A 459 -5.78 -34.61 -7.51
N GLU A 460 -5.59 -35.92 -7.36
CA GLU A 460 -6.35 -36.90 -8.14
C GLU A 460 -7.80 -36.83 -7.66
N GLU A 461 -8.77 -36.92 -8.58
CA GLU A 461 -10.15 -37.16 -8.19
C GLU A 461 -10.19 -38.59 -7.67
N SER A 462 -10.04 -38.77 -6.35
CA SER A 462 -10.60 -39.96 -5.72
C SER A 462 -12.09 -39.88 -6.01
N ASP A 463 -12.58 -40.76 -6.87
CA ASP A 463 -14.01 -40.92 -7.13
C ASP A 463 -14.74 -40.84 -5.79
N SER A 464 -15.72 -39.94 -5.75
CA SER A 464 -16.50 -39.58 -4.59
C SER A 464 -17.22 -40.78 -4.00
N SER A 465 -16.55 -41.47 -3.08
CA SER A 465 -17.15 -42.39 -2.12
C SER A 465 -16.71 -41.97 -0.72
N GLU A 466 -17.35 -40.94 -0.18
CA GLU A 466 -17.63 -40.76 1.26
C GLU A 466 -18.58 -39.59 1.52
#